data_AF-A0A661N5F6-F1
#
_entry.id   AF-A0A661N5F6-F1
#
_cell.length_a   1.000
_cell.length_b   1.000
_cell.length_c   1.000
_cell.angle_alpha   90.00
_cell.angle_beta   90.00
_cell.angle_gamma   90.00
#
_symmetry.space_group_name_H-M   'P 1'
#
loop_
_entity.id
_entity.type
_entity.pdbx_description
1 polymer ?
#
loop_
_entity_poly.entity_id
_entity_poly.type
_entity_poly.pdbx_seq_one_letter_code
_entity_poly.pdbx_strand_id
1 'polypeptide(L)'
;MVSTAGPIALACAMASDEETKRLRALEDQVSFLTQQLEALARELEGRREQTDGSMRTQLRCPACRCRKILHAKQILDRTDSGEKRQLSVTSEGFWSPKSRGTFECHICTACGLVEWHVTDPSEIKIDDDKFEIHEVDDRGPGPYR
;
A
#
# COMPACT_ATOMS: atom_id res chain seq x y z
N MET A 1 -33.17 -53.00 44.92
CA MET A 1 -31.90 -52.23 44.94
C MET A 1 -32.17 -50.89 44.31
N VAL A 2 -32.42 -49.87 45.12
CA VAL A 2 -32.77 -48.52 44.63
C VAL A 2 -31.47 -47.77 44.40
N SER A 3 -31.16 -47.50 43.13
CA SER A 3 -29.95 -46.79 42.72
C SER A 3 -30.08 -45.31 43.10
N THR A 4 -29.42 -44.90 44.18
CA THR A 4 -29.23 -43.50 44.56
C THR A 4 -28.09 -42.90 43.76
N ALA A 5 -28.25 -42.80 42.44
CA ALA A 5 -27.48 -41.84 41.66
C ALA A 5 -28.01 -40.44 42.04
N GLY A 6 -27.34 -39.83 43.03
CA GLY A 6 -27.81 -38.63 43.72
C GLY A 6 -27.79 -37.34 42.87
N PRO A 7 -28.46 -36.28 43.37
CA PRO A 7 -28.66 -34.99 42.68
C PRO A 7 -27.37 -34.27 42.24
N ILE A 8 -26.21 -34.65 42.78
CA ILE A 8 -24.89 -34.10 42.43
C ILE A 8 -24.45 -34.51 41.01
N ALA A 9 -24.74 -35.75 40.59
CA ALA A 9 -24.38 -36.21 39.24
C ALA A 9 -25.16 -35.46 38.15
N LEU A 10 -26.41 -35.08 38.43
CA LEU A 10 -27.26 -34.31 37.54
C LEU A 10 -26.75 -32.85 37.40
N ALA A 11 -26.31 -32.24 38.52
CA ALA A 11 -25.77 -30.88 38.52
C ALA A 11 -24.44 -30.77 37.76
N CYS A 12 -23.52 -31.74 37.90
CA CYS A 12 -22.27 -31.77 37.12
C CYS A 12 -22.51 -31.96 35.62
N ALA A 13 -23.49 -32.79 35.24
CA ALA A 13 -23.84 -32.98 33.82
C ALA A 13 -24.44 -31.70 33.20
N MET A 14 -25.28 -30.97 33.94
CA MET A 14 -25.85 -29.70 33.47
C MET A 14 -24.80 -28.59 33.33
N ALA A 15 -23.85 -28.50 34.26
CA ALA A 15 -22.73 -27.55 34.17
C ALA A 15 -21.84 -27.81 32.95
N SER A 16 -21.60 -29.09 32.63
CA SER A 16 -20.85 -29.48 31.42
C SER A 16 -21.62 -29.21 30.12
N ASP A 17 -22.94 -29.34 30.11
CA ASP A 17 -23.79 -29.02 28.95
C ASP A 17 -23.85 -27.51 28.68
N GLU A 18 -23.89 -26.69 29.73
CA GLU A 18 -23.90 -25.23 29.62
C GLU A 18 -22.55 -24.67 29.14
N GLU A 19 -21.44 -25.25 29.62
CA GLU A 19 -20.10 -24.92 29.14
C GLU A 19 -19.92 -25.31 27.66
N THR A 20 -20.43 -26.48 27.27
CA THR A 20 -20.41 -26.93 25.86
C THR A 20 -21.23 -26.01 24.95
N LYS A 21 -22.40 -25.55 25.40
CA LYS A 21 -23.21 -24.56 24.66
C LYS A 21 -22.48 -23.23 24.51
N ARG A 22 -21.79 -22.77 25.56
CA ARG A 22 -21.01 -21.54 25.53
C ARG A 22 -19.82 -21.63 24.58
N LEU A 23 -19.11 -22.76 24.57
CA LEU A 23 -18.01 -23.01 23.64
C LEU A 23 -18.48 -22.98 22.20
N ARG A 24 -19.58 -23.69 21.88
CA ARG A 24 -20.16 -23.65 20.52
C ARG A 24 -20.57 -22.26 20.09
N ALA A 25 -21.22 -21.49 20.98
CA ALA A 25 -21.59 -20.12 20.68
C ALA A 25 -20.37 -19.22 20.41
N LEU A 26 -19.26 -19.43 21.12
CA LEU A 26 -18.01 -18.72 20.88
C LEU A 26 -17.36 -19.16 19.55
N GLU A 27 -17.35 -20.45 19.23
CA GLU A 27 -16.85 -20.97 17.95
C GLU A 27 -17.64 -20.39 16.77
N ASP A 28 -18.97 -20.34 16.88
CA ASP A 28 -19.84 -19.71 15.89
C ASP A 28 -19.53 -18.22 15.73
N GLN A 29 -19.32 -17.51 16.83
CA GLN A 29 -18.99 -16.09 16.81
C GLN A 29 -17.61 -15.83 16.18
N VAL A 30 -16.61 -16.66 16.49
CA VAL A 30 -15.26 -16.57 15.90
C VAL A 30 -15.32 -16.86 14.39
N SER A 31 -16.07 -17.88 13.97
CA SER A 31 -16.26 -18.22 12.56
C SER A 31 -16.91 -17.07 11.80
N PHE A 32 -17.97 -16.47 12.36
CA PHE A 32 -18.66 -15.33 11.77
C PHE A 32 -17.74 -14.11 11.64
N LEU A 33 -17.01 -13.75 12.69
CA LEU A 33 -16.09 -12.61 12.66
C LEU A 33 -14.94 -12.83 11.67
N THR A 34 -14.42 -14.05 11.58
CA THR A 34 -13.38 -14.41 10.61
C THR A 34 -13.88 -14.21 9.18
N GLN A 35 -15.10 -14.67 8.86
CA GLN A 35 -15.72 -14.45 7.55
C GLN A 35 -15.93 -12.96 7.25
N GLN A 36 -16.31 -12.15 8.24
CA GLN A 36 -16.42 -10.70 8.06
C GLN A 36 -15.08 -10.04 7.76
N LEU A 37 -14.02 -10.43 8.46
CA LEU A 37 -12.68 -9.91 8.23
C LEU A 37 -12.17 -10.26 6.83
N GLU A 38 -12.40 -11.49 6.37
CA GLU A 38 -12.03 -11.92 5.01
C GLU A 38 -12.82 -11.18 3.92
N ALA A 39 -14.10 -10.90 4.16
CA ALA A 39 -14.92 -10.12 3.24
C ALA A 39 -14.42 -8.67 3.15
N LEU A 40 -14.13 -8.05 4.29
CA LEU A 40 -13.61 -6.68 4.35
C LEU A 40 -12.22 -6.56 3.73
N ALA A 41 -11.35 -7.55 3.97
CA ALA A 41 -10.02 -7.61 3.35
C ALA A 41 -10.12 -7.65 1.81
N ARG A 42 -11.02 -8.48 1.26
CA ARG A 42 -11.28 -8.54 -0.18
C ARG A 42 -11.84 -7.23 -0.73
N GLU A 43 -12.74 -6.57 0.00
CA GLU A 43 -13.28 -5.28 -0.41
C GLU A 43 -12.19 -4.18 -0.44
N LEU A 44 -11.31 -4.16 0.56
CA LEU A 44 -10.19 -3.22 0.60
C LEU A 44 -9.21 -3.48 -0.54
N GLU A 45 -8.95 -4.74 -0.89
CA GLU A 45 -8.08 -5.08 -2.01
C GLU A 45 -8.68 -4.64 -3.35
N GLY A 46 -9.95 -4.96 -3.61
CA GLY A 46 -10.62 -4.51 -4.83
C GLY A 46 -10.73 -2.98 -4.92
N ARG A 47 -10.83 -2.28 -3.78
CA ARG A 47 -10.74 -0.81 -3.75
C ARG A 47 -9.33 -0.35 -4.06
N ARG A 48 -8.27 -0.98 -3.55
CA ARG A 48 -6.86 -0.65 -3.84
C ARG A 48 -6.54 -0.80 -5.32
N GLU A 49 -6.95 -1.89 -5.95
CA GLU A 49 -6.81 -2.09 -7.39
C GLU A 49 -7.51 -0.97 -8.20
N GLN A 50 -8.68 -0.50 -7.74
CA GLN A 50 -9.36 0.67 -8.31
C GLN A 50 -8.70 2.02 -7.95
N THR A 51 -7.73 2.02 -7.03
CA THR A 51 -6.97 3.19 -6.57
C THR A 51 -5.59 3.30 -7.20
N ASP A 52 -5.09 2.26 -7.88
CA ASP A 52 -3.77 2.22 -8.55
C ASP A 52 -3.62 3.16 -9.76
N GLY A 53 -4.49 4.15 -9.86
CA GLY A 53 -4.32 5.27 -10.77
C GLY A 53 -3.32 6.28 -10.24
N SER A 54 -2.26 6.53 -11.00
CA SER A 54 -1.41 7.69 -10.79
C SER A 54 -2.20 8.99 -10.98
N MET A 55 -1.85 10.01 -10.19
CA MET A 55 -2.33 11.38 -10.37
C MET A 55 -2.04 11.92 -11.79
N ARG A 56 -0.96 11.45 -12.43
CA ARG A 56 -0.60 11.83 -13.81
C ARG A 56 -1.66 11.40 -14.84
N THR A 57 -2.24 10.21 -14.68
CA THR A 57 -3.19 9.66 -15.66
C THR A 57 -4.63 10.00 -15.31
N GLN A 58 -4.99 9.99 -14.02
CA GLN A 58 -6.38 10.14 -13.58
C GLN A 58 -6.73 11.54 -13.06
N LEU A 59 -5.75 12.42 -12.85
CA LEU A 59 -5.93 13.74 -12.23
C LEU A 59 -6.75 13.70 -10.93
N ARG A 60 -6.58 12.60 -10.18
CA ARG A 60 -7.26 12.34 -8.91
C ARG A 60 -6.25 11.75 -7.93
N CYS A 61 -6.22 12.26 -6.71
CA CYS A 61 -5.31 11.76 -5.68
C CYS A 61 -5.69 10.34 -5.27
N PRO A 62 -4.76 9.36 -5.30
CA PRO A 62 -5.05 7.99 -4.86
C PRO A 62 -5.35 7.93 -3.35
N ALA A 63 -4.68 8.76 -2.53
CA ALA A 63 -4.87 8.75 -1.07
C ALA A 63 -6.19 9.37 -0.60
N CYS A 64 -6.52 10.60 -1.04
CA CYS A 64 -7.69 11.34 -0.53
C CYS A 64 -8.80 11.58 -1.56
N ARG A 65 -8.62 11.10 -2.80
CA ARG A 65 -9.58 11.21 -3.91
C ARG A 65 -9.92 12.64 -4.38
N CYS A 66 -9.23 13.66 -3.87
CA CYS A 66 -9.34 15.04 -4.34
C CYS A 66 -8.95 15.17 -5.83
N ARG A 67 -9.60 16.09 -6.54
CA ARG A 67 -9.38 16.36 -7.98
C ARG A 67 -8.55 17.62 -8.26
N LYS A 68 -8.16 18.35 -7.20
CA LYS A 68 -7.34 19.55 -7.32
C LYS A 68 -5.86 19.17 -7.19
N ILE A 69 -5.26 18.85 -8.33
CA ILE A 69 -3.86 18.41 -8.45
C ILE A 69 -3.02 19.54 -9.06
N LEU A 70 -1.92 19.88 -8.41
CA LEU A 70 -0.91 20.81 -8.94
C LEU A 70 0.12 19.99 -9.72
N HIS A 71 0.41 20.38 -10.96
CA HIS A 71 1.43 19.76 -11.80
C HIS A 71 2.64 20.69 -11.95
N ALA A 72 3.77 20.29 -11.37
CA ALA A 72 5.04 20.96 -11.57
C ALA A 72 5.77 20.31 -12.76
N LYS A 73 5.56 20.87 -13.96
CA LYS A 73 6.17 20.41 -15.22
C LYS A 73 7.69 20.47 -15.24
N GLN A 74 8.26 21.40 -14.48
CA GLN A 74 9.69 21.61 -14.36
C GLN A 74 10.03 21.81 -12.89
N ILE A 75 10.90 20.96 -12.37
CA ILE A 75 11.44 21.06 -11.02
C ILE A 75 12.86 21.55 -11.18
N LEU A 76 13.15 22.73 -10.62
CA LEU A 76 14.44 23.38 -10.76
C LEU A 76 15.25 23.16 -9.49
N ASP A 77 16.48 22.71 -9.63
CA ASP A 77 17.47 22.66 -8.57
C ASP A 77 18.42 23.86 -8.68
N ARG A 78 18.86 24.36 -7.53
CA ARG A 78 19.79 25.49 -7.45
C ARG A 78 21.20 24.95 -7.34
N THR A 79 22.04 25.29 -8.30
CA THR A 79 23.46 24.95 -8.25
C THR A 79 24.23 25.91 -7.34
N ASP A 80 25.44 25.54 -6.94
CA ASP A 80 26.36 26.41 -6.18
C ASP A 80 26.68 27.72 -6.93
N SER A 81 26.61 27.71 -8.28
CA SER A 81 26.76 28.90 -9.12
C SER A 81 25.54 29.83 -9.12
N GLY A 82 24.43 29.43 -8.47
CA GLY A 82 23.17 30.17 -8.48
C GLY A 82 22.33 29.99 -9.75
N GLU A 83 22.81 29.23 -10.73
CA GLU A 83 22.01 28.81 -11.88
C GLU A 83 20.88 27.88 -11.44
N LYS A 84 19.73 28.00 -12.10
CA LYS A 84 18.62 27.06 -11.92
C LYS A 84 18.66 26.06 -13.07
N ARG A 85 18.81 24.79 -12.75
CA ARG A 85 18.80 23.71 -13.74
C ARG A 85 17.64 22.77 -13.45
N GLN A 86 17.07 22.20 -14.51
CA GLN A 86 16.01 21.22 -14.33
C GLN A 86 16.59 19.97 -13.66
N LEU A 87 15.89 19.46 -12.65
CA LEU A 87 16.26 18.24 -11.96
C LEU A 87 16.12 17.06 -12.93
N SER A 88 17.13 16.21 -12.98
CA SER A 88 17.24 15.10 -13.92
C SER A 88 18.14 14.01 -13.38
N VAL A 89 18.02 12.82 -13.92
CA VAL A 89 19.01 11.76 -13.69
C VAL A 89 20.32 12.13 -14.37
N THR A 90 21.42 12.07 -13.62
CA THR A 90 22.74 12.39 -14.17
C THR A 90 23.47 11.10 -14.55
N SER A 91 23.98 11.06 -15.79
CA SER A 91 24.83 9.99 -16.29
C SER A 91 26.25 10.52 -16.52
N GLU A 92 27.26 9.67 -16.29
CA GLU A 92 28.62 10.02 -16.67
C GLU A 92 28.76 10.02 -18.19
N GLY A 93 29.50 11.01 -18.69
CA GLY A 93 29.86 11.11 -20.10
C GLY A 93 31.35 11.36 -20.23
N PHE A 94 31.92 10.92 -21.36
CA PHE A 94 33.36 10.95 -21.63
C PHE A 94 34.00 12.36 -21.53
N TRP A 95 33.20 13.42 -21.72
CA TRP A 95 33.67 14.81 -21.68
C TRP A 95 32.97 15.66 -20.59
N SER A 96 31.77 15.26 -20.17
CA SER A 96 30.99 15.94 -19.14
C SER A 96 29.79 15.08 -18.72
N PRO A 97 29.26 15.26 -17.50
CA PRO A 97 28.02 14.64 -17.07
C PRO A 97 26.86 15.05 -18.00
N LYS A 98 26.01 14.08 -18.35
CA LYS A 98 24.82 14.31 -19.17
C LYS A 98 23.57 14.17 -18.32
N SER A 99 22.71 15.19 -18.38
CA SER A 99 21.35 15.16 -17.88
C SER A 99 20.48 14.31 -18.80
N ARG A 100 19.81 13.30 -18.23
CA ARG A 100 18.88 12.39 -18.90
C ARG A 100 17.65 12.23 -18.02
N GLY A 101 16.47 12.07 -18.63
CA GLY A 101 15.24 11.83 -17.89
C GLY A 101 14.91 12.94 -16.87
N THR A 102 14.18 13.96 -17.29
CA THR A 102 13.87 15.10 -16.39
C THR A 102 12.71 14.78 -15.45
N PHE A 103 12.76 15.32 -14.24
CA PHE A 103 11.70 15.11 -13.26
C PHE A 103 10.52 16.07 -13.42
N GLU A 104 9.32 15.54 -13.24
CA GLU A 104 8.08 16.29 -12.99
C GLU A 104 7.38 15.71 -11.75
N CYS A 105 6.49 16.48 -11.13
CA CYS A 105 5.68 15.97 -10.03
C CYS A 105 4.22 16.44 -10.06
N HIS A 106 3.36 15.61 -9.49
CA HIS A 106 1.94 15.89 -9.25
C HIS A 106 1.71 15.96 -7.75
N ILE A 107 1.09 17.03 -7.27
CA ILE A 107 0.90 17.32 -5.85
C ILE A 107 -0.59 17.46 -5.57
N CYS A 108 -1.11 16.63 -4.65
CA CYS A 108 -2.47 16.81 -4.17
C CYS A 108 -2.56 18.03 -3.25
N THR A 109 -3.39 19.01 -3.61
CA THR A 109 -3.54 20.23 -2.80
C THR A 109 -4.35 20.03 -1.51
N ALA A 110 -5.00 18.87 -1.33
CA ALA A 110 -5.80 18.57 -0.14
C ALA A 110 -5.02 17.82 0.94
N CYS A 111 -4.34 16.72 0.58
CA CYS A 111 -3.60 15.90 1.54
C CYS A 111 -2.07 16.01 1.42
N GLY A 112 -1.55 16.74 0.42
CA GLY A 112 -0.12 16.93 0.24
C GLY A 112 0.64 15.75 -0.37
N LEU A 113 -0.03 14.65 -0.74
CA LEU A 113 0.62 13.54 -1.44
C LEU A 113 1.34 14.04 -2.70
N VAL A 114 2.59 13.61 -2.90
CA VAL A 114 3.42 13.94 -4.07
C VAL A 114 3.75 12.67 -4.84
N GLU A 115 3.45 12.65 -6.14
CA GLU A 115 3.96 11.65 -7.08
C GLU A 115 5.05 12.27 -7.96
N TRP A 116 6.17 11.57 -8.09
CA TRP A 116 7.28 11.94 -8.96
C TRP A 116 7.27 11.08 -10.22
N HIS A 117 7.57 11.69 -11.36
CA HIS A 117 7.75 10.98 -12.62
C HIS A 117 9.02 11.45 -13.29
N VAL A 118 9.60 10.56 -14.08
CA VAL A 118 10.64 10.88 -15.02
C VAL A 118 10.03 10.96 -16.42
N THR A 119 10.28 12.06 -17.14
CA THR A 119 9.99 12.17 -18.56
C THR A 119 11.09 11.48 -19.35
N ASP A 120 10.77 10.85 -20.47
CA ASP A 120 11.74 10.22 -21.37
C ASP A 120 12.73 9.24 -20.68
N PRO A 121 12.23 8.26 -19.90
CA PRO A 121 13.08 7.33 -19.16
C PRO A 121 13.96 6.45 -20.08
N SER A 122 13.63 6.35 -21.36
CA SER A 122 14.40 5.60 -22.36
C SER A 122 15.81 6.13 -22.58
N GLU A 123 16.10 7.37 -22.18
CA GLU A 123 17.45 7.92 -22.28
C GLU A 123 18.33 7.62 -21.06
N ILE A 124 17.76 7.06 -19.99
CA ILE A 124 18.50 6.66 -18.80
C ILE A 124 19.23 5.37 -19.13
N LYS A 125 20.56 5.43 -19.08
CA LYS A 125 21.39 4.23 -19.14
C LYS A 125 21.57 3.71 -17.72
N ILE A 126 21.16 2.47 -17.49
CA ILE A 126 21.35 1.81 -16.21
C ILE A 126 22.85 1.54 -16.06
N ASP A 127 23.39 2.07 -14.98
CA ASP A 127 24.76 1.88 -14.52
C ASP A 127 24.68 1.06 -13.23
N ASP A 128 25.17 -0.18 -13.26
CA ASP A 128 24.94 -1.17 -12.19
C ASP A 128 25.52 -0.71 -10.83
N ASP A 129 26.45 0.24 -10.83
CA ASP A 129 27.04 0.81 -9.61
C ASP A 129 26.18 1.94 -8.98
N LYS A 130 25.18 2.45 -9.71
CA LYS A 130 24.37 3.62 -9.30
C LYS A 130 22.88 3.36 -9.24
N PHE A 131 22.42 2.27 -9.83
CA PHE A 131 21.01 1.92 -9.90
C PHE A 131 20.80 0.51 -9.35
N GLU A 132 19.90 0.38 -8.38
CA GLU A 132 19.36 -0.91 -7.97
C GLU A 132 18.05 -1.16 -8.71
N ILE A 133 17.97 -2.28 -9.45
CA ILE A 133 16.74 -2.71 -10.11
C ILE A 133 15.98 -3.63 -9.15
N HIS A 134 14.76 -3.23 -8.78
CA HIS A 134 13.84 -4.10 -8.06
C HIS A 134 12.78 -4.62 -9.02
N GLU A 135 12.84 -5.91 -9.34
CA GLU A 135 11.73 -6.61 -9.97
C GLU A 135 10.74 -7.02 -8.88
N VAL A 136 9.57 -6.41 -8.88
CA VAL A 136 8.50 -6.76 -7.96
C VAL A 136 7.66 -7.83 -8.64
N ASP A 137 7.73 -9.07 -8.13
CA ASP A 137 6.75 -10.10 -8.42
C ASP A 137 5.45 -9.71 -7.70
N ASP A 138 4.27 -9.88 -8.31
CA ASP A 138 2.95 -9.37 -7.86
C ASP A 138 2.52 -9.84 -6.44
N ARG A 139 3.37 -10.60 -5.75
CA ARG A 139 3.10 -11.25 -4.45
C ARG A 139 3.79 -10.58 -3.26
N GLY A 140 4.54 -9.50 -3.45
CA GLY A 140 5.31 -8.85 -2.38
C GLY A 140 4.79 -7.46 -1.97
N PRO A 141 4.95 -7.05 -0.69
CA PRO A 141 4.88 -5.63 -0.36
C PRO A 141 5.99 -4.90 -1.13
N GLY A 142 5.62 -4.02 -2.05
CA GLY A 142 6.58 -3.23 -2.82
C GLY A 142 7.58 -2.47 -1.93
N PRO A 143 8.76 -2.12 -2.46
CA PRO A 143 9.89 -1.59 -1.68
C PRO A 143 9.63 -0.21 -1.04
N TYR A 144 8.57 0.48 -1.45
CA TYR A 144 8.17 1.77 -0.94
C TYR A 144 6.78 1.66 -0.31
N ARG A 145 6.75 1.28 0.97
CA ARG A 145 5.58 1.41 1.85
C ARG A 145 5.76 2.59 2.78
#